data_AF-A0A7S1KEW6-F1
#
_entry.id   AF-A0A7S1KEW6-F1
#
_cell.length_a   1.000
_cell.length_b   1.000
_cell.length_c   1.000
_cell.angle_alpha   90.00
_cell.angle_beta   90.00
_cell.angle_gamma   90.00
#
_symmetry.space_group_name_H-M   'P 1'
#
loop_
_entity.id
_entity.type
_entity.pdbx_description
1 polymer ?
#
loop_
_entity_poly.entity_id
_entity_poly.type
_entity_poly.pdbx_seq_one_letter_code
_entity_poly.pdbx_strand_id
1 'polypeptide(L)'
;DKLNESDPPITYKRNLAASFTDMCFYSIFKDIKATHLFVYRVAPHEVMTQAAHEQVMEQLNQLTVRLGSMWGGSRLVHVWTKRRECTTVVVLCGDKAIDEFAAWMRVTTFSDMHSPTGSYTCNLAIFTMEPRVAGKRSAAQRFPRTTMLVRAKVDAMREE
;
A
#
# COMPACT_ATOMS: atom_id res chain seq x y z
N ASP A 1 -12.83 -11.83 -19.73
CA ASP A 1 -11.38 -11.54 -19.73
C ASP A 1 -10.67 -12.26 -18.60
N LYS A 2 -10.08 -13.42 -18.89
CA LYS A 2 -9.16 -14.13 -17.98
C LYS A 2 -7.77 -13.53 -18.17
N LEU A 3 -7.47 -12.45 -17.45
CA LEU A 3 -6.14 -11.86 -17.44
C LEU A 3 -5.62 -11.88 -16.00
N ASN A 4 -4.54 -12.65 -15.82
CA ASN A 4 -3.81 -12.98 -14.58
C ASN A 4 -4.26 -14.26 -13.83
N GLU A 5 -4.05 -15.42 -14.45
CA GLU A 5 -3.52 -16.55 -13.68
C GLU A 5 -2.03 -16.27 -13.46
N SER A 6 -1.76 -15.65 -12.30
CA SER A 6 -0.50 -15.14 -11.77
C SER A 6 0.79 -15.60 -12.45
N ASP A 7 1.57 -14.64 -12.98
CA ASP A 7 2.99 -14.85 -13.27
C ASP A 7 3.69 -15.48 -12.05
N PRO A 8 4.59 -16.45 -12.23
CA PRO A 8 5.24 -17.13 -11.12
C PRO A 8 6.00 -16.11 -10.23
N PRO A 9 6.19 -16.43 -8.93
CA PRO A 9 6.99 -15.60 -8.05
C PRO A 9 8.37 -15.35 -8.65
N ILE A 10 8.83 -14.10 -8.60
CA ILE A 10 10.12 -13.70 -9.16
C ILE A 10 11.08 -13.24 -8.07
N THR A 11 12.35 -13.66 -8.18
CA THR A 11 13.43 -13.15 -7.35
C THR A 11 14.25 -12.13 -8.14
N TYR A 12 14.42 -10.92 -7.61
CA TYR A 12 15.32 -9.92 -8.17
C TYR A 12 16.17 -9.26 -7.07
N LYS A 13 17.49 -9.37 -7.21
CA LYS A 13 18.49 -8.90 -6.23
C LYS A 13 18.24 -9.45 -4.81
N ARG A 14 17.67 -8.64 -3.92
CA ARG A 14 17.38 -8.98 -2.51
C ARG A 14 15.87 -9.09 -2.23
N ASN A 15 15.06 -9.02 -3.29
CA ASN A 15 13.61 -9.02 -3.20
C ASN A 15 13.04 -10.28 -3.86
N LEU A 16 12.00 -10.83 -3.26
CA LEU A 16 11.12 -11.85 -3.82
C LEU A 16 9.75 -11.20 -3.96
N ALA A 17 9.16 -11.21 -5.15
CA ALA A 17 7.81 -10.69 -5.38
C ALA A 17 6.84 -11.85 -5.65
N ALA A 18 5.57 -11.69 -5.26
CA ALA A 18 4.55 -12.72 -5.47
C ALA A 18 4.27 -12.98 -6.96
N SER A 19 4.53 -11.99 -7.82
CA SER A 19 4.43 -12.08 -9.27
C SER A 19 5.44 -11.15 -9.95
N PHE A 20 5.67 -11.33 -11.25
CA PHE A 20 6.44 -10.36 -12.05
C PHE A 20 5.81 -8.96 -12.02
N THR A 21 4.49 -8.91 -12.19
CA THR A 21 3.71 -7.66 -12.12
C THR A 21 3.91 -6.93 -10.79
N ASP A 22 3.91 -7.66 -9.67
CA ASP A 22 4.18 -7.10 -8.33
C ASP A 22 5.57 -6.49 -8.25
N MET A 23 6.57 -7.15 -8.82
CA MET A 23 7.93 -6.63 -8.87
C MET A 23 8.03 -5.33 -9.69
N CYS A 24 7.30 -5.24 -10.80
CA CYS A 24 7.20 -4.02 -11.60
C CYS A 24 6.59 -2.87 -10.80
N PHE A 25 5.41 -3.07 -10.21
CA PHE A 25 4.76 -2.04 -9.38
C PHE A 25 5.63 -1.62 -8.20
N TYR A 26 6.22 -2.58 -7.48
CA TYR A 26 7.10 -2.28 -6.36
C TYR A 26 8.32 -1.46 -6.79
N SER A 27 8.94 -1.81 -7.92
CA SER A 27 10.08 -1.07 -8.47
C SER A 27 9.66 0.35 -8.86
N ILE A 28 8.53 0.50 -9.55
CA ILE A 28 7.96 1.81 -9.92
C ILE A 28 7.74 2.67 -8.69
N PHE A 29 7.03 2.18 -7.67
CA PHE A 29 6.76 2.97 -6.46
C PHE A 29 8.02 3.29 -5.66
N LYS A 30 9.00 2.36 -5.65
CA LYS A 30 10.30 2.59 -5.01
C LYS A 30 11.11 3.65 -5.75
N ASP A 31 11.15 3.58 -7.07
CA ASP A 31 11.88 4.53 -7.91
C ASP A 31 11.22 5.90 -7.89
N ILE A 32 9.89 5.96 -8.01
CA ILE A 32 9.10 7.18 -7.82
C ILE A 32 9.50 7.88 -6.51
N LYS A 33 9.57 7.14 -5.41
CA LYS A 33 10.00 7.67 -4.11
C LYS A 33 11.46 8.16 -4.11
N ALA A 34 12.34 7.53 -4.89
CA ALA A 34 13.77 7.85 -4.91
C ALA A 34 14.13 9.01 -5.85
N THR A 35 13.38 9.20 -6.94
CA THR A 35 13.74 10.12 -8.03
C THR A 35 12.84 11.35 -8.14
N HIS A 36 11.60 11.31 -7.63
CA HIS A 36 10.67 12.44 -7.77
C HIS A 36 10.65 13.35 -6.54
N LEU A 37 10.83 14.65 -6.79
CA LEU A 37 10.67 15.73 -5.79
C LEU A 37 9.23 15.90 -5.27
N PHE A 38 8.25 15.24 -5.89
CA PHE A 38 6.81 15.48 -5.66
C PHE A 38 6.06 14.30 -5.04
N VAL A 39 6.77 13.30 -4.48
CA VAL A 39 6.12 12.25 -3.70
C VAL A 39 5.98 12.71 -2.27
N TYR A 40 4.74 12.89 -1.84
CA TYR A 40 4.41 13.34 -0.49
C TYR A 40 4.01 12.16 0.39
N ARG A 41 4.53 12.14 1.62
CA ARG A 41 4.07 11.23 2.66
C ARG A 41 2.95 11.90 3.45
N VAL A 42 1.82 11.21 3.59
CA VAL A 42 0.70 11.59 4.45
C VAL A 42 0.71 10.68 5.67
N ALA A 43 0.67 11.26 6.87
CA ALA A 43 0.60 10.44 8.07
C ALA A 43 -0.82 9.87 8.24
N PRO A 44 -1.00 8.57 8.60
CA PRO A 44 -2.33 7.98 8.70
C PRO A 44 -3.28 8.76 9.63
N HIS A 45 -2.80 9.22 10.78
CA HIS A 45 -3.60 9.97 11.74
C HIS A 45 -4.12 11.33 11.21
N GLU A 46 -3.58 11.85 10.11
CA GLU A 46 -4.10 13.07 9.48
C GLU A 46 -5.36 12.81 8.64
N VAL A 47 -5.65 11.54 8.30
CA VAL A 47 -6.72 11.16 7.35
C VAL A 47 -7.69 10.10 7.87
N MET A 48 -7.30 9.33 8.88
CA MET A 48 -8.13 8.31 9.55
C MET A 48 -7.99 8.35 11.08
N THR A 49 -8.96 7.77 11.79
CA THR A 49 -8.91 7.64 13.25
C THR A 49 -7.94 6.53 13.68
N GLN A 50 -7.52 6.54 14.95
CA GLN A 50 -6.65 5.49 15.48
C GLN A 50 -7.28 4.09 15.39
N ALA A 51 -8.56 3.95 15.72
CA ALA A 51 -9.27 2.67 15.60
C ALA A 51 -9.32 2.17 14.15
N ALA A 52 -9.54 3.07 13.17
CA ALA A 52 -9.50 2.71 11.76
C ALA A 52 -8.08 2.29 11.33
N HIS A 53 -7.06 2.99 11.81
CA HIS A 53 -5.66 2.66 11.54
C HIS A 53 -5.31 1.25 12.04
N GLU A 54 -5.72 0.90 13.25
CA GLU A 54 -5.51 -0.45 13.82
C GLU A 54 -6.24 -1.52 13.02
N GLN A 55 -7.50 -1.28 12.63
CA GLN A 55 -8.28 -2.21 11.82
C GLN A 55 -7.67 -2.43 10.43
N VAL A 56 -7.20 -1.36 9.76
CA VAL A 56 -6.50 -1.44 8.46
C VAL A 56 -5.23 -2.28 8.59
N MET A 57 -4.45 -2.04 9.64
CA MET A 57 -3.20 -2.76 9.88
C MET A 57 -3.42 -4.25 10.11
N GLU A 58 -4.48 -4.62 10.83
CA GLU A 58 -4.84 -6.02 11.08
C GLU A 58 -5.32 -6.72 9.81
N GLN A 59 -6.25 -6.11 9.06
CA GLN A 59 -6.72 -6.71 7.80
C GLN A 59 -5.58 -6.87 6.79
N LEU A 60 -4.72 -5.86 6.64
CA LEU A 60 -3.57 -5.96 5.75
C LEU A 60 -2.55 -6.98 6.23
N ASN A 61 -2.42 -7.23 7.53
CA ASN A 61 -1.62 -8.35 8.03
C ASN A 61 -2.15 -9.68 7.51
N GLN A 62 -3.45 -9.93 7.72
CA GLN A 62 -4.11 -11.17 7.31
C GLN A 62 -4.05 -11.39 5.80
N LEU A 63 -4.28 -10.34 5.01
CA LEU A 63 -4.17 -10.39 3.55
C LEU A 63 -2.73 -10.64 3.09
N THR A 64 -1.75 -10.09 3.79
CA THR A 64 -0.33 -10.36 3.51
C THR A 64 0.03 -11.82 3.80
N VAL A 65 -0.48 -12.40 4.89
CA VAL A 65 -0.27 -13.83 5.21
C VAL A 65 -0.89 -14.74 4.16
N ARG A 66 -2.07 -14.38 3.63
CA ARG A 66 -2.81 -15.17 2.64
C ARG A 66 -2.40 -14.90 1.18
N LEU A 67 -1.50 -13.95 0.94
CA LEU A 67 -1.12 -13.50 -0.42
C LEU A 67 -2.34 -13.02 -1.23
N GLY A 68 -3.26 -12.28 -0.60
CA GLY A 68 -4.45 -11.79 -1.28
C GLY A 68 -4.10 -10.82 -2.41
N SER A 69 -4.67 -10.99 -3.61
CA SER A 69 -4.35 -10.12 -4.77
C SER A 69 -5.10 -8.78 -4.77
N MET A 70 -6.20 -8.68 -4.02
CA MET A 70 -7.10 -7.53 -4.02
C MET A 70 -7.63 -7.23 -2.61
N TRP A 71 -7.97 -5.96 -2.35
CA TRP A 71 -8.63 -5.52 -1.13
C TRP A 71 -9.63 -4.39 -1.41
N GLY A 72 -10.92 -4.68 -1.22
CA GLY A 72 -12.02 -3.75 -1.51
C GLY A 72 -11.94 -3.17 -2.93
N GLY A 73 -11.57 -3.98 -3.94
CA GLY A 73 -11.37 -3.54 -5.33
C GLY A 73 -10.04 -2.85 -5.65
N SER A 74 -9.13 -2.67 -4.67
CA SER A 74 -7.77 -2.17 -4.91
C SER A 74 -6.78 -3.32 -5.08
N ARG A 75 -5.82 -3.17 -5.99
CA ARG A 75 -4.73 -4.13 -6.17
C ARG A 75 -3.81 -4.15 -4.95
N LEU A 76 -3.42 -5.37 -4.55
CA LEU A 76 -2.35 -5.61 -3.59
C LEU A 76 -1.07 -6.04 -4.33
N VAL A 77 0.06 -5.56 -3.83
CA VAL A 77 1.40 -5.89 -4.34
C VAL A 77 2.24 -6.35 -3.16
N HIS A 78 2.84 -7.54 -3.26
CA HIS A 78 3.61 -8.12 -2.17
C HIS A 78 5.06 -8.36 -2.58
N VAL A 79 5.97 -7.81 -1.77
CA VAL A 79 7.42 -7.99 -1.96
C VAL A 79 8.10 -8.29 -0.64
N TRP A 80 8.72 -9.46 -0.56
CA TRP A 80 9.57 -9.88 0.56
C TRP A 80 11.00 -9.45 0.34
N THR A 81 11.65 -9.02 1.41
CA THR A 81 13.11 -8.91 1.45
C THR A 81 13.71 -10.19 2.03
N LYS A 82 15.01 -10.41 1.77
CA LYS A 82 15.78 -11.51 2.39
C LYS A 82 15.76 -11.52 3.93
N ARG A 83 15.30 -10.45 4.59
CA ARG A 83 15.17 -10.34 6.06
C ARG A 83 13.79 -10.77 6.58
N ARG A 84 12.98 -11.51 5.79
CA ARG A 84 11.62 -11.97 6.15
C ARG A 84 10.64 -10.83 6.44
N GLU A 85 10.92 -9.66 5.88
CA GLU A 85 10.05 -8.50 5.88
C GLU A 85 9.23 -8.52 4.59
N CYS A 86 7.90 -8.49 4.67
CA CYS A 86 7.03 -8.28 3.53
C CYS A 86 6.58 -6.82 3.49
N THR A 87 6.80 -6.17 2.34
CA THR A 87 6.12 -4.92 2.01
C THR A 87 4.87 -5.24 1.20
N THR A 88 3.72 -4.89 1.76
CA THR A 88 2.43 -4.92 1.07
C THR A 88 2.08 -3.50 0.65
N VAL A 89 1.84 -3.30 -0.65
CA VAL A 89 1.39 -2.02 -1.20
C VAL A 89 -0.05 -2.17 -1.67
N VAL A 90 -0.92 -1.30 -1.17
CA VAL A 90 -2.31 -1.14 -1.63
C VAL A 90 -2.32 -0.01 -2.64
N VAL A 91 -2.65 -0.30 -3.90
CA VAL A 91 -2.76 0.71 -4.94
C VAL A 91 -4.15 1.36 -4.86
N LEU A 92 -4.21 2.62 -4.43
CA LEU A 92 -5.47 3.35 -4.30
C LEU A 92 -5.87 3.99 -5.64
N CYS A 93 -4.89 4.45 -6.41
CA CYS A 93 -5.02 5.10 -7.70
C CYS A 93 -3.65 5.13 -8.39
N GLY A 94 -3.61 5.18 -9.72
CA GLY A 94 -2.39 5.26 -10.53
C GLY A 94 -2.02 3.96 -11.26
N ASP A 95 -2.88 2.94 -11.22
CA ASP A 95 -2.72 1.71 -12.01
C ASP A 95 -3.47 1.74 -13.35
N LYS A 96 -4.28 2.77 -13.60
CA LYS A 96 -5.02 2.94 -14.86
C LYS A 96 -4.45 4.11 -15.66
N ALA A 97 -4.51 4.02 -16.99
CA ALA A 97 -4.05 5.08 -17.89
C ALA A 97 -4.82 6.41 -17.74
N ILE A 98 -6.04 6.36 -17.21
CA ILE A 98 -6.87 7.55 -16.95
C ILE A 98 -6.54 8.27 -15.64
N ASP A 99 -5.74 7.64 -14.78
CA ASP A 99 -5.41 8.21 -13.48
C ASP A 99 -4.39 9.34 -13.65
N GLU A 100 -4.75 10.55 -13.21
CA GLU A 100 -3.90 11.74 -13.33
C GLU A 100 -2.74 11.75 -12.31
N PHE A 101 -2.80 10.91 -11.28
CA PHE A 101 -1.80 10.82 -10.22
C PHE A 101 -1.80 9.41 -9.61
N ALA A 102 -0.74 9.10 -8.86
CA ALA A 102 -0.67 7.86 -8.09
C ALA A 102 -0.83 8.12 -6.59
N ALA A 103 -1.57 7.23 -5.92
CA ALA A 103 -1.67 7.17 -4.47
C ALA A 103 -1.67 5.72 -4.00
N TRP A 104 -0.92 5.44 -2.94
CA TRP A 104 -0.80 4.09 -2.41
C TRP A 104 -0.59 4.08 -0.91
N MET A 105 -1.07 3.02 -0.26
CA MET A 105 -0.70 2.70 1.11
C MET A 105 0.40 1.65 1.10
N ARG A 106 1.35 1.79 2.00
CA ARG A 106 2.39 0.81 2.24
C ARG A 106 2.26 0.31 3.66
N VAL A 107 2.22 -1.00 3.79
CA VAL A 107 2.33 -1.70 5.05
C VAL A 107 3.57 -2.59 5.01
N THR A 108 4.32 -2.57 6.09
CA THR A 108 5.42 -3.51 6.30
C THR A 108 5.01 -4.50 7.38
N THR A 109 5.06 -5.79 7.07
CA THR A 109 4.86 -6.90 8.02
C THR A 109 6.16 -7.67 8.19
N PHE A 110 6.47 -8.07 9.41
CA PHE A 110 7.59 -8.95 9.71
C PHE A 110 7.05 -10.33 10.05
N SER A 111 7.47 -11.35 9.30
CA SER A 111 7.17 -12.73 9.65
C SER A 111 8.22 -13.24 10.64
N ASP A 112 7.86 -13.28 11.93
CA ASP A 112 8.63 -14.00 12.93
C ASP A 112 8.15 -15.46 12.98
N MET A 113 9.01 -16.40 12.58
CA MET A 113 8.73 -17.84 12.66
C MET A 113 8.92 -18.41 14.09
N HIS A 114 9.38 -17.60 15.05
CA HIS A 114 9.63 -18.04 16.43
C HIS A 114 8.62 -17.48 17.44
N SER A 115 7.70 -16.61 17.01
CA SER A 115 6.61 -16.14 17.87
C SER A 115 5.31 -16.92 17.60
N PRO A 116 4.65 -17.46 18.63
CA PRO A 116 3.35 -18.12 18.50
C PRO A 116 2.21 -17.17 18.07
N THR A 117 2.46 -15.85 18.08
CA THR A 117 1.49 -14.83 17.63
C THR A 117 1.63 -14.42 16.16
N GLY A 118 2.52 -15.07 15.38
CA GLY A 118 2.47 -15.09 13.91
C GLY A 118 2.39 -13.73 13.21
N SER A 119 3.54 -13.21 12.77
CA SER A 119 3.70 -11.96 11.99
C SER A 119 3.13 -10.67 12.61
N TYR A 120 3.97 -9.64 12.78
CA TYR A 120 3.53 -8.34 13.28
C TYR A 120 3.63 -7.25 12.21
N THR A 121 2.59 -6.42 12.12
CA THR A 121 2.53 -5.25 11.25
C THR A 121 3.17 -4.06 11.94
N CYS A 122 4.17 -3.46 11.33
CA CYS A 122 5.01 -2.48 12.02
C CYS A 122 4.70 -1.02 11.67
N ASN A 123 4.22 -0.74 10.45
CA ASN A 123 4.03 0.64 10.00
C ASN A 123 3.10 0.74 8.79
N LEU A 124 2.07 1.59 8.88
CA LEU A 124 1.29 2.08 7.74
C LEU A 124 1.83 3.45 7.31
N ALA A 125 2.14 3.58 6.02
CA ALA A 125 2.49 4.85 5.41
C ALA A 125 1.66 5.09 4.16
N ILE A 126 1.16 6.32 4.01
CA ILE A 126 0.38 6.73 2.84
C ILE A 126 1.26 7.64 1.99
N PHE A 127 1.28 7.40 0.69
CA PHE A 127 2.06 8.18 -0.27
C PHE A 127 1.16 8.65 -1.39
N THR A 128 1.46 9.84 -1.91
CA THR A 128 0.71 10.45 -3.00
C THR A 128 1.60 11.31 -3.89
N MET A 129 1.26 11.33 -5.17
CA MET A 129 1.76 12.27 -6.18
C MET A 129 0.74 13.36 -6.50
N GLU A 130 -0.38 13.42 -5.76
CA GLU A 130 -1.34 14.51 -5.89
C GLU A 130 -0.64 15.86 -5.69
N PRO A 131 -0.79 16.81 -6.62
CA PRO A 131 -0.24 18.15 -6.46
C PRO A 131 -0.76 18.79 -5.18
N ARG A 132 0.16 19.31 -4.35
CA ARG A 132 -0.20 19.96 -3.10
C ARG A 132 -1.04 21.22 -3.36
N VAL A 133 -2.18 21.33 -2.69
CA VAL A 133 -2.94 22.59 -2.62
C VAL A 133 -2.15 23.61 -1.79
N ALA A 134 -1.78 24.74 -2.42
CA ALA A 134 -1.01 25.81 -1.79
C ALA A 134 -1.75 26.45 -0.59
N GLY A 135 -0.99 26.93 0.40
CA GLY A 135 -1.54 27.64 1.56
C GLY A 135 -2.29 26.78 2.59
N LYS A 136 -2.44 25.47 2.36
CA LYS A 136 -3.10 24.54 3.31
C LYS A 136 -2.11 23.92 4.30
N ARG A 137 -2.57 23.73 5.54
CA ARG A 137 -1.78 23.19 6.67
C ARG A 137 -1.97 21.69 6.86
N SER A 138 -3.21 21.20 6.98
CA SER A 138 -3.46 19.76 7.21
C SER A 138 -3.24 18.92 5.95
N ALA A 139 -2.80 17.65 6.07
CA ALA A 139 -2.70 16.78 4.90
C ALA A 139 -4.05 16.59 4.20
N ALA A 140 -5.15 16.49 4.96
CA ALA A 140 -6.50 16.38 4.41
C ALA A 140 -6.86 17.52 3.44
N GLN A 141 -6.37 18.73 3.69
CA GLN A 141 -6.59 19.89 2.82
C GLN A 141 -5.53 20.04 1.74
N ARG A 142 -4.30 19.57 1.99
CA ARG A 142 -3.20 19.61 1.01
C ARG A 142 -3.39 18.59 -0.11
N PHE A 143 -3.98 17.43 0.21
CA PHE A 143 -4.17 16.29 -0.68
C PHE A 143 -5.61 15.75 -0.55
N PRO A 144 -6.61 16.54 -0.98
CA PRO A 144 -8.02 16.20 -0.79
C PRO A 144 -8.44 14.92 -1.53
N ARG A 145 -7.94 14.68 -2.76
CA ARG A 145 -8.31 13.49 -3.54
C ARG A 145 -7.74 12.22 -2.91
N THR A 146 -6.49 12.26 -2.49
CA THR A 146 -5.84 11.17 -1.74
C THR A 146 -6.59 10.88 -0.45
N THR A 147 -6.94 11.91 0.30
CA THR A 147 -7.66 11.78 1.57
C THR A 147 -9.03 11.14 1.38
N MET A 148 -9.75 11.54 0.33
CA MET A 148 -11.04 10.95 -0.03
C MET A 148 -10.90 9.46 -0.38
N LEU A 149 -9.89 9.08 -1.17
CA LEU A 149 -9.62 7.68 -1.51
C LEU A 149 -9.34 6.82 -0.27
N VAL A 150 -8.53 7.33 0.65
CA VAL A 150 -8.22 6.64 1.91
C VAL A 150 -9.46 6.48 2.78
N ARG A 151 -10.26 7.54 2.94
CA ARG A 151 -11.50 7.48 3.73
C ARG A 151 -12.52 6.53 3.13
N ALA A 152 -12.77 6.62 1.83
CA ALA A 152 -13.66 5.68 1.14
C ALA A 152 -13.23 4.23 1.34
N LYS A 153 -11.92 3.95 1.35
CA LYS A 153 -11.39 2.62 1.64
C LYS A 153 -11.66 2.18 3.08
N VAL A 154 -11.39 3.05 4.05
CA VAL A 154 -11.60 2.80 5.48
C VAL A 154 -13.07 2.62 5.81
N ASP A 155 -13.95 3.44 5.22
CA ASP A 155 -15.38 3.42 5.50
C ASP A 155 -16.03 2.17 4.91
N ALA A 156 -15.64 1.75 3.70
CA ALA A 156 -16.10 0.49 3.11
C ALA A 156 -15.79 -0.73 3.99
N MET A 157 -14.68 -0.72 4.74
CA MET A 157 -14.35 -1.82 5.68
C MET A 157 -15.26 -1.88 6.91
N ARG A 158 -15.97 -0.80 7.24
CA ARG A 158 -16.88 -0.79 8.40
C ARG A 158 -18.25 -1.36 8.07
N GLU A 159 -18.58 -1.41 6.78
CA GLU A 159 -19.85 -1.91 6.26
C GLU A 159 -19.80 -3.41 5.92
N GLU A 160 -18.61 -4.02 5.90
CA GLU A 160 -18.33 -5.46 5.73
C GLU A 160 -18.18 -6.19 7.07
#